data_AF-A0A2G1NXF7-F1
#
_entry.id   AF-A0A2G1NXF7-F1
#
_cell.length_a   1.000
_cell.length_b   1.000
_cell.length_c   1.000
_cell.angle_alpha   90.00
_cell.angle_beta   90.00
_cell.angle_gamma   90.00
#
_symmetry.space_group_name_H-M   'P 1'
#
loop_
_entity.id
_entity.type
_entity.pdbx_description
1 polymer ?
#
loop_
_entity_poly.entity_id
_entity_poly.type
_entity_poly.pdbx_seq_one_letter_code
_entity_poly.pdbx_strand_id
1 'polypeptide(L)'
;MDHGFVESREEYYGLLRAVMLEASREKIRRGWKKDVQVIHTASTIDELGESINLLQERLKNVFTTHFPEQNLHGRELAELIITYGRRSRIPDTHPLYGSARDSIGMQITDEEESLMRELAENIVSLYKLRHNYEEYLERTIAEFAPNLADLAGAKLTARLISLAGSLERLAQQPASRIQVIGAKKALFRHLEGRAPPPKHGIIYQHPAIKKTPPRLRGKIARRLAAKIAMASRIDLYSGTLNPDLKDGFEREMAKIKNPIPIDL
;
A
#
# COMPACT_ATOMS: atom_id res chain seq x y z
N MET A 1 -36.69 41.73 -9.95
CA MET A 1 -37.81 42.50 -9.35
C MET A 1 -39.05 42.37 -10.22
N ASP A 2 -38.94 42.47 -11.55
CA ASP A 2 -40.07 42.35 -12.50
C ASP A 2 -40.80 40.99 -12.57
N HIS A 3 -40.28 39.96 -11.91
CA HIS A 3 -40.89 38.63 -11.84
C HIS A 3 -41.27 38.20 -10.40
N GLY A 4 -41.22 39.12 -9.42
CA GLY A 4 -41.68 38.87 -8.05
C GLY A 4 -40.85 37.91 -7.20
N PHE A 5 -39.67 37.49 -7.65
CA PHE A 5 -38.86 36.49 -6.95
C PHE A 5 -38.10 37.01 -5.70
N VAL A 6 -37.85 38.32 -5.62
CA VAL A 6 -37.14 39.00 -4.52
C VAL A 6 -37.53 40.48 -4.49
N GLU A 7 -37.60 41.06 -3.29
CA GLU A 7 -38.08 42.42 -3.02
C GLU A 7 -36.97 43.48 -3.19
N SER A 8 -35.71 43.11 -2.99
CA SER A 8 -34.58 44.03 -3.13
C SER A 8 -33.35 43.42 -3.84
N ARG A 9 -32.44 44.28 -4.33
CA ARG A 9 -31.16 43.86 -4.91
C ARG A 9 -30.27 43.20 -3.84
N GLU A 10 -30.37 43.64 -2.60
CA GLU A 10 -29.60 43.12 -1.48
C GLU A 10 -30.06 41.71 -1.12
N GLU A 11 -31.37 41.48 -1.09
CA GLU A 11 -31.98 40.16 -0.94
C GLU A 11 -31.61 39.21 -2.10
N TYR A 12 -31.61 39.72 -3.34
CA TYR A 12 -31.17 38.96 -4.51
C TYR A 12 -29.72 38.45 -4.35
N TYR A 13 -28.78 39.32 -3.99
CA TYR A 13 -27.38 38.91 -3.81
C TYR A 13 -27.18 38.01 -2.60
N GLY A 14 -27.96 38.22 -1.53
CA GLY A 14 -28.00 37.32 -0.37
C GLY A 14 -28.42 35.89 -0.75
N LEU A 15 -29.53 35.77 -1.50
CA LEU A 15 -30.05 34.49 -1.97
C LEU A 15 -29.10 33.83 -2.99
N LEU A 16 -28.57 34.60 -3.95
CA LEU A 16 -27.59 34.11 -4.91
C LEU A 16 -26.35 33.55 -4.22
N ARG A 17 -25.83 34.25 -3.20
CA ARG A 17 -24.70 33.78 -2.40
C ARG A 17 -25.05 32.48 -1.66
N ALA A 18 -26.23 32.38 -1.06
CA ALA A 18 -26.67 31.17 -0.38
C ALA A 18 -26.77 29.97 -1.33
N VAL A 19 -27.38 30.15 -2.51
CA VAL A 19 -27.47 29.11 -3.54
C VAL A 19 -26.09 28.69 -4.05
N MET A 20 -25.20 29.65 -4.31
CA MET A 20 -23.83 29.37 -4.75
C MET A 20 -23.02 28.60 -3.70
N LEU A 21 -23.18 28.95 -2.41
CA LEU A 21 -22.55 28.22 -1.32
C LEU A 21 -23.10 26.80 -1.20
N GLU A 22 -24.42 26.59 -1.32
CA GLU A 22 -24.99 25.25 -1.25
C GLU A 22 -24.63 24.40 -2.47
N ALA A 23 -24.64 24.97 -3.67
CA ALA A 23 -24.17 24.30 -4.88
C ALA A 23 -22.67 23.92 -4.78
N SER A 24 -21.85 24.79 -4.17
CA SER A 24 -20.43 24.51 -3.93
C SER A 24 -20.24 23.39 -2.89
N ARG A 25 -21.00 23.42 -1.79
CA ARG A 25 -21.01 22.36 -0.77
C ARG A 25 -21.43 21.02 -1.37
N GLU A 26 -22.47 21.01 -2.17
CA GLU A 26 -22.95 19.81 -2.86
C GLU A 26 -21.91 19.26 -3.84
N LYS A 27 -21.23 20.13 -4.59
CA LYS A 27 -20.12 19.74 -5.46
C LYS A 27 -18.95 19.14 -4.67
N ILE A 28 -18.63 19.68 -3.50
CA ILE A 28 -17.60 19.15 -2.60
C ILE A 28 -18.02 17.79 -2.01
N ARG A 29 -19.25 17.65 -1.52
CA ARG A 29 -19.79 16.38 -1.00
C ARG A 29 -19.76 15.28 -2.05
N ARG A 30 -20.12 15.58 -3.30
CA ARG A 30 -19.99 14.65 -4.43
C ARG A 30 -18.54 14.30 -4.78
N GLY A 31 -17.58 15.15 -4.38
CA GLY A 31 -16.15 14.93 -4.51
C GLY A 31 -15.59 13.96 -3.46
N TRP A 32 -16.28 13.71 -2.35
CA TRP A 32 -15.92 12.67 -1.38
C TRP A 32 -16.29 11.29 -1.94
N LYS A 33 -15.44 10.83 -2.87
CA LYS A 33 -15.56 9.53 -3.51
C LYS A 33 -14.80 8.46 -2.70
N LYS A 34 -15.22 7.19 -2.86
CA LYS A 34 -14.59 6.02 -2.19
C LYS A 34 -13.08 5.89 -2.47
N ASP A 35 -12.59 6.43 -3.58
CA ASP A 35 -11.16 6.48 -3.92
C ASP A 35 -10.34 7.33 -2.92
N VAL A 36 -10.87 8.43 -2.40
CA VAL A 36 -10.20 9.25 -1.37
C VAL A 36 -9.93 8.42 -0.12
N GLN A 37 -10.93 7.64 0.31
CA GLN A 37 -10.78 6.75 1.46
C GLN A 37 -9.76 5.63 1.22
N VAL A 38 -9.75 5.04 0.02
CA VAL A 38 -8.75 4.04 -0.38
C VAL A 38 -7.33 4.62 -0.34
N ILE A 39 -7.16 5.85 -0.84
CA ILE A 39 -5.86 6.54 -0.83
C ILE A 39 -5.39 6.80 0.60
N HIS A 40 -6.23 7.37 1.45
CA HIS A 40 -5.88 7.62 2.86
C HIS A 40 -5.54 6.32 3.60
N THR A 41 -6.35 5.27 3.41
CA THR A 41 -6.12 3.96 4.04
C THR A 41 -4.76 3.39 3.62
N ALA A 42 -4.41 3.46 2.34
CA ALA A 42 -3.11 3.00 1.85
C ALA A 42 -1.94 3.80 2.43
N SER A 43 -2.07 5.13 2.49
CA SER A 43 -1.07 5.99 3.13
C SER A 43 -0.91 5.66 4.61
N THR A 44 -2.01 5.47 5.34
CA THR A 44 -1.97 5.08 6.76
C THR A 44 -1.26 3.73 6.95
N ILE A 45 -1.46 2.75 6.08
CA ILE A 45 -0.74 1.46 6.15
C ILE A 45 0.77 1.67 5.95
N ASP A 46 1.15 2.48 4.96
CA ASP A 46 2.55 2.78 4.67
C ASP A 46 3.20 3.55 5.86
N GLU A 47 2.54 4.58 6.40
CA GLU A 47 2.99 5.38 7.56
C GLU A 47 3.09 4.54 8.85
N LEU A 48 2.13 3.64 9.10
CA LEU A 48 2.21 2.68 10.20
C LEU A 48 3.42 1.75 10.01
N GLY A 49 3.70 1.32 8.78
CA GLY A 49 4.88 0.52 8.46
C GLY A 49 6.18 1.24 8.78
N GLU A 50 6.31 2.50 8.38
CA GLU A 50 7.47 3.34 8.68
C GLU A 50 7.65 3.56 10.19
N SER A 51 6.55 3.85 10.88
CA SER A 51 6.53 4.05 12.34
C SER A 51 6.96 2.79 13.09
N ILE A 52 6.43 1.62 12.70
CA ILE A 52 6.82 0.33 13.27
C ILE A 52 8.31 0.10 13.08
N ASN A 53 8.85 0.30 11.87
CA ASN A 53 10.27 0.08 11.59
C ASN A 53 11.16 0.96 12.47
N LEU A 54 10.83 2.26 12.59
CA LEU A 54 11.57 3.20 13.42
C LEU A 54 11.60 2.77 14.90
N LEU A 55 10.44 2.40 15.45
CA LEU A 55 10.32 1.98 16.84
C LEU A 55 11.05 0.64 17.07
N GLN A 56 11.05 -0.26 16.09
CA GLN A 56 11.76 -1.53 16.18
C GLN A 56 13.27 -1.38 16.16
N GLU A 57 13.79 -0.50 15.32
CA GLU A 57 15.22 -0.15 15.35
C GLU A 57 15.59 0.44 16.70
N ARG A 58 14.74 1.30 17.28
CA ARG A 58 14.95 1.84 18.63
C ARG A 58 14.93 0.77 19.70
N LEU A 59 13.91 -0.09 19.73
CA LEU A 59 13.78 -1.20 20.68
C LEU A 59 14.98 -2.14 20.58
N LYS A 60 15.40 -2.48 19.35
CA LYS A 60 16.59 -3.31 19.11
C LYS A 60 17.85 -2.66 19.66
N ASN A 61 18.07 -1.38 19.39
CA ASN A 61 19.26 -0.68 19.86
C ASN A 61 19.34 -0.66 21.39
N VAL A 62 18.23 -0.38 22.07
CA VAL A 62 18.19 -0.39 23.54
C VAL A 62 18.37 -1.81 24.07
N PHE A 63 17.63 -2.81 23.57
CA PHE A 63 17.74 -4.16 24.10
C PHE A 63 19.08 -4.83 23.80
N THR A 64 19.76 -4.44 22.72
CA THR A 64 21.11 -4.94 22.38
C THR A 64 22.16 -4.52 23.42
N THR A 65 21.99 -3.40 24.14
CA THR A 65 22.90 -3.05 25.25
C THR A 65 22.76 -4.02 26.43
N HIS A 66 21.55 -4.55 26.64
CA HIS A 66 21.26 -5.55 27.66
C HIS A 66 21.57 -6.98 27.20
N PHE A 67 21.26 -7.35 25.96
CA PHE A 67 21.44 -8.72 25.47
C PHE A 67 21.90 -8.71 24.00
N PRO A 68 23.20 -8.49 23.72
CA PRO A 68 23.70 -8.34 22.36
C PRO A 68 23.64 -9.62 21.51
N GLU A 69 23.69 -10.81 22.12
CA GLU A 69 23.75 -12.11 21.43
C GLU A 69 22.39 -12.62 20.93
N GLN A 70 21.29 -11.90 21.22
CA GLN A 70 19.91 -12.32 20.94
C GLN A 70 19.59 -12.51 19.44
N ASN A 71 20.19 -11.71 18.55
CA ASN A 71 20.00 -11.73 17.09
C ASN A 71 18.54 -11.79 16.55
N LEU A 72 17.54 -11.44 17.36
CA LEU A 72 16.14 -11.26 16.96
C LEU A 72 15.88 -9.84 16.46
N HIS A 73 14.86 -9.72 15.62
CA HIS A 73 14.44 -8.47 15.01
C HIS A 73 12.92 -8.33 15.04
N GLY A 74 12.48 -7.09 14.90
CA GLY A 74 11.09 -6.78 14.63
C GLY A 74 10.13 -7.29 15.70
N ARG A 75 9.11 -8.05 15.27
CA ARG A 75 8.05 -8.57 16.14
C ARG A 75 8.54 -9.62 17.13
N GLU A 76 9.43 -10.50 16.70
CA GLU A 76 9.95 -11.59 17.54
C GLU A 76 10.71 -11.04 18.75
N LEU A 77 11.51 -9.99 18.54
CA LEU A 77 12.20 -9.29 19.62
C LEU A 77 11.21 -8.64 20.59
N ALA A 78 10.18 -7.95 20.07
CA ALA A 78 9.17 -7.33 20.91
C ALA A 78 8.43 -8.39 21.76
N GLU A 79 8.06 -9.53 21.17
CA GLU A 79 7.41 -10.64 21.89
C GLU A 79 8.31 -11.28 22.94
N LEU A 80 9.62 -11.40 22.70
CA LEU A 80 10.59 -11.84 23.71
C LEU A 80 10.60 -10.89 24.92
N ILE A 81 10.68 -9.58 24.69
CA ILE A 81 10.72 -8.57 25.74
C ILE A 81 9.40 -8.53 26.52
N ILE A 82 8.26 -8.67 25.84
CA ILE A 82 6.94 -8.78 26.49
C ILE A 82 6.82 -10.08 27.29
N THR A 83 7.48 -11.16 26.90
CA THR A 83 7.36 -12.41 27.65
C THR A 83 8.28 -12.41 28.86
N TYR A 84 9.55 -12.10 28.67
CA TYR A 84 10.58 -12.31 29.68
C TYR A 84 11.10 -11.00 30.31
N GLY A 85 11.00 -9.87 29.62
CA GLY A 85 11.56 -8.58 30.05
C GLY A 85 13.08 -8.56 29.99
N ARG A 86 13.74 -9.35 30.86
CA ARG A 86 15.20 -9.48 30.98
C ARG A 86 15.70 -10.80 30.43
N ARG A 87 16.97 -10.81 30.04
CA ARG A 87 17.69 -12.03 29.67
C ARG A 87 17.75 -13.05 30.81
N SER A 88 17.80 -12.60 32.06
CA SER A 88 17.86 -13.47 33.25
C SER A 88 16.57 -14.26 33.53
N ARG A 89 15.43 -13.83 32.97
CA ARG A 89 14.13 -14.52 33.11
C ARG A 89 13.83 -15.47 31.94
N ILE A 90 14.74 -15.60 30.98
CA ILE A 90 14.62 -16.56 29.89
C ILE A 90 14.77 -17.98 30.49
N PRO A 91 13.81 -18.90 30.26
CA PRO A 91 13.87 -20.25 30.82
C PRO A 91 14.91 -21.12 30.09
N ASP A 92 15.40 -22.15 30.77
CA ASP A 92 16.37 -23.13 30.26
C ASP A 92 15.91 -23.89 29.00
N THR A 93 14.60 -24.01 28.82
CA THR A 93 13.96 -24.58 27.63
C THR A 93 14.04 -23.68 26.39
N HIS A 94 14.34 -22.39 26.55
CA HIS A 94 14.38 -21.44 25.44
C HIS A 94 15.71 -21.53 24.67
N PRO A 95 15.73 -21.49 23.32
CA PRO A 95 16.96 -21.57 22.53
C PRO A 95 18.03 -20.51 22.87
N LEU A 96 17.60 -19.35 23.38
CA LEU A 96 18.47 -18.26 23.80
C LEU A 96 18.99 -18.39 25.23
N TYR A 97 18.65 -19.43 25.99
CA TYR A 97 19.05 -19.53 27.40
C TYR A 97 20.57 -19.51 27.59
N GLY A 98 21.30 -20.31 26.82
CA GLY A 98 22.75 -20.39 26.91
C GLY A 98 23.41 -19.03 26.65
N SER A 99 23.01 -18.35 25.57
CA SER A 99 23.52 -17.02 25.25
C SER A 99 23.07 -15.96 26.24
N ALA A 100 21.85 -16.05 26.80
CA ALA A 100 21.34 -15.13 27.81
C ALA A 100 22.10 -15.22 29.14
N ARG A 101 22.43 -16.46 29.57
CA ARG A 101 23.19 -16.73 30.79
C ARG A 101 24.63 -16.22 30.68
N ASP A 102 25.27 -16.47 29.54
CA ASP A 102 26.68 -16.15 29.31
C ASP A 102 26.88 -14.75 28.68
N SER A 103 25.80 -13.97 28.56
CA SER A 103 25.78 -12.66 27.90
C SER A 103 26.61 -11.62 28.64
N ILE A 104 27.41 -10.88 27.86
CA ILE A 104 28.24 -9.76 28.33
C ILE A 104 27.48 -8.43 28.45
N GLY A 105 26.18 -8.43 28.16
CA GLY A 105 25.37 -7.20 28.15
C GLY A 105 25.22 -6.56 29.53
N MET A 106 24.83 -5.29 29.56
CA MET A 106 24.68 -4.52 30.80
C MET A 106 23.46 -5.02 31.59
N GLN A 107 23.52 -4.92 32.92
CA GLN A 107 22.33 -5.10 33.76
C GLN A 107 21.44 -3.86 33.60
N ILE A 108 20.13 -4.08 33.61
CA ILE A 108 19.12 -3.03 33.48
C ILE A 108 18.29 -2.95 34.76
N THR A 109 17.79 -1.76 35.07
CA THR A 109 16.92 -1.51 36.22
C THR A 109 15.49 -1.99 35.95
N ASP A 110 14.65 -2.03 37.00
CA ASP A 110 13.21 -2.34 36.85
C ASP A 110 12.49 -1.27 36.02
N GLU A 111 12.93 -0.01 36.15
CA GLU A 111 12.41 1.11 35.38
C GLU A 111 12.75 0.99 33.89
N GLU A 112 14.01 0.71 33.55
CA GLU A 112 14.44 0.51 32.15
C GLU A 112 13.74 -0.68 31.50
N GLU A 113 13.56 -1.78 32.24
CA GLU A 113 12.80 -2.94 31.77
C GLU A 113 11.34 -2.56 31.49
N SER A 114 10.70 -1.84 32.41
CA SER A 114 9.30 -1.41 32.26
C SER A 114 9.12 -0.56 31.01
N LEU A 115 10.01 0.41 30.76
CA LEU A 115 9.97 1.27 29.58
C LEU A 115 10.17 0.47 28.28
N MET A 116 11.09 -0.51 28.26
CA MET A 116 11.29 -1.37 27.09
C MET A 116 10.08 -2.27 26.81
N ARG A 117 9.47 -2.82 27.86
CA ARG A 117 8.26 -3.63 27.76
C ARG A 117 7.10 -2.80 27.19
N GLU A 118 6.87 -1.60 27.71
CA GLU A 118 5.83 -0.70 27.18
C GLU A 118 6.07 -0.37 25.69
N LEU A 119 7.31 -0.06 25.31
CA LEU A 119 7.66 0.16 23.91
C LEU A 119 7.38 -1.08 23.03
N ALA A 120 7.73 -2.27 23.52
CA ALA A 120 7.46 -3.53 22.82
C ALA A 120 5.96 -3.80 22.66
N GLU A 121 5.16 -3.57 23.70
CA GLU A 121 3.68 -3.71 23.66
C GLU A 121 3.05 -2.75 22.66
N ASN A 122 3.55 -1.50 22.60
CA ASN A 122 3.13 -0.52 21.61
C ASN A 122 3.47 -0.96 20.18
N ILE A 123 4.66 -1.52 19.93
CA ILE A 123 5.04 -2.06 18.62
C ILE A 123 4.12 -3.20 18.19
N VAL A 124 3.83 -4.15 19.09
CA VAL A 124 2.90 -5.26 18.81
C VAL A 124 1.48 -4.75 18.54
N SER A 125 1.05 -3.71 19.26
CA SER A 125 -0.25 -3.07 19.04
C SER A 125 -0.32 -2.35 17.69
N LEU A 126 0.74 -1.67 17.26
CA LEU A 126 0.83 -1.05 15.93
C LEU A 126 0.80 -2.10 14.81
N TYR A 127 1.42 -3.27 15.00
CA TYR A 127 1.28 -4.37 14.05
C TYR A 127 -0.17 -4.83 13.88
N LYS A 128 -0.89 -5.00 15.00
CA LYS A 128 -2.32 -5.36 14.98
C LYS A 128 -3.13 -4.28 14.26
N LEU A 129 -2.89 -3.00 14.59
CA LEU A 129 -3.57 -1.88 13.95
C LEU A 129 -3.32 -1.86 12.43
N ARG A 130 -2.05 -2.01 12.00
CA ARG A 130 -1.71 -2.08 10.58
C ARG A 130 -2.43 -3.23 9.89
N HIS A 131 -2.47 -4.41 10.51
CA HIS A 131 -3.20 -5.55 9.97
C HIS A 131 -4.70 -5.27 9.79
N ASN A 132 -5.35 -4.64 10.78
CA ASN A 132 -6.76 -4.26 10.68
C ASN A 132 -7.02 -3.30 9.50
N TYR A 133 -6.11 -2.35 9.26
CA TYR A 133 -6.19 -1.46 8.10
C TYR A 133 -5.97 -2.20 6.77
N GLU A 134 -5.07 -3.19 6.73
CA GLU A 134 -4.88 -4.02 5.54
C GLU A 134 -6.12 -4.84 5.20
N GLU A 135 -6.75 -5.49 6.19
CA GLU A 135 -8.01 -6.22 5.99
C GLU A 135 -9.15 -5.29 5.56
N TYR A 136 -9.21 -4.10 6.17
CA TYR A 136 -10.18 -3.08 5.80
C TYR A 136 -9.99 -2.66 4.34
N LEU A 137 -8.75 -2.36 3.93
CA LEU A 137 -8.41 -2.02 2.55
C LEU A 137 -8.81 -3.12 1.56
N GLU A 138 -8.56 -4.39 1.91
CA GLU A 138 -8.94 -5.54 1.09
C GLU A 138 -10.44 -5.60 0.84
N ARG A 139 -11.26 -5.49 1.90
CA ARG A 139 -12.73 -5.45 1.76
C ARG A 139 -13.19 -4.25 0.94
N THR A 140 -12.66 -3.07 1.22
CA THR A 140 -13.04 -1.83 0.52
C THR A 140 -12.71 -1.90 -0.97
N ILE A 141 -11.54 -2.40 -1.35
CA ILE A 141 -11.17 -2.50 -2.76
C ILE A 141 -11.95 -3.60 -3.47
N ALA A 142 -12.25 -4.72 -2.81
CA ALA A 142 -13.09 -5.76 -3.41
C ALA A 142 -14.50 -5.24 -3.76
N GLU A 143 -15.06 -4.34 -2.95
CA GLU A 143 -16.34 -3.68 -3.23
C GLU A 143 -16.21 -2.56 -4.26
N PHE A 144 -15.16 -1.75 -4.18
CA PHE A 144 -15.00 -0.54 -4.98
C PHE A 144 -14.44 -0.79 -6.39
N ALA A 145 -13.52 -1.73 -6.53
CA ALA A 145 -12.81 -2.03 -7.77
C ALA A 145 -12.54 -3.55 -7.87
N PRO A 146 -13.60 -4.38 -8.00
CA PRO A 146 -13.50 -5.84 -7.96
C PRO A 146 -12.58 -6.41 -9.04
N ASN A 147 -12.55 -5.84 -10.25
CA ASN A 147 -11.69 -6.34 -11.33
C ASN A 147 -10.21 -6.07 -11.04
N LEU A 148 -9.88 -4.88 -10.53
CA LEU A 148 -8.52 -4.56 -10.09
C LEU A 148 -8.12 -5.35 -8.85
N ALA A 149 -9.05 -5.60 -7.92
CA ALA A 149 -8.83 -6.44 -6.74
C ALA A 149 -8.40 -7.85 -7.16
N ASP A 150 -9.17 -8.48 -8.05
CA ASP A 150 -8.91 -9.85 -8.51
C ASP A 150 -7.64 -9.94 -9.38
N LEU A 151 -7.40 -8.95 -10.24
CA LEU A 151 -6.25 -8.95 -11.15
C LEU A 151 -4.93 -8.59 -10.46
N ALA A 152 -4.92 -7.60 -9.57
CA ALA A 152 -3.69 -6.99 -9.05
C ALA A 152 -3.53 -7.10 -7.52
N GLY A 153 -4.61 -7.44 -6.80
CA GLY A 153 -4.67 -7.42 -5.34
C GLY A 153 -4.88 -6.01 -4.77
N ALA A 154 -5.45 -5.94 -3.56
CA ALA A 154 -5.83 -4.68 -2.92
C ALA A 154 -4.66 -3.69 -2.78
N LYS A 155 -3.51 -4.14 -2.25
CA LYS A 155 -2.35 -3.26 -1.99
C LYS A 155 -1.82 -2.60 -3.26
N LEU A 156 -1.68 -3.33 -4.36
CA LEU A 156 -1.21 -2.77 -5.62
C LEU A 156 -2.27 -1.84 -6.25
N THR A 157 -3.54 -2.22 -6.18
CA THR A 157 -4.66 -1.40 -6.66
C THR A 157 -4.73 -0.05 -5.94
N ALA A 158 -4.63 -0.06 -4.61
CA ALA A 158 -4.61 1.16 -3.80
C ALA A 158 -3.47 2.10 -4.22
N ARG A 159 -2.27 1.55 -4.43
CA ARG A 159 -1.10 2.31 -4.89
C ARG A 159 -1.27 2.86 -6.30
N LEU A 160 -1.89 2.11 -7.22
CA LEU A 160 -2.18 2.58 -8.57
C LEU A 160 -3.17 3.76 -8.56
N ILE A 161 -4.23 3.65 -7.75
CA ILE A 161 -5.23 4.72 -7.57
C ILE A 161 -4.57 5.95 -6.95
N SER A 162 -3.77 5.77 -5.89
CA SER A 162 -3.02 6.86 -5.24
C SER A 162 -2.08 7.58 -6.21
N LEU A 163 -1.29 6.85 -7.00
CA LEU A 163 -0.39 7.44 -7.99
C LEU A 163 -1.13 8.13 -9.16
N ALA A 164 -2.33 7.70 -9.49
CA ALA A 164 -3.17 8.31 -10.51
C ALA A 164 -3.96 9.52 -9.98
N GLY A 165 -4.28 9.53 -8.68
CA GLY A 165 -5.07 10.51 -7.95
C GLY A 165 -6.54 10.12 -7.76
N SER A 166 -7.06 9.19 -8.56
CA SER A 166 -8.42 8.62 -8.44
C SER A 166 -8.58 7.41 -9.35
N LEU A 167 -9.63 6.60 -9.13
CA LEU A 167 -9.98 5.51 -10.06
C LEU A 167 -10.34 6.06 -11.44
N GLU A 168 -11.07 7.17 -11.48
CA GLU A 168 -11.45 7.86 -12.71
C GLU A 168 -10.23 8.27 -13.54
N ARG A 169 -9.24 8.90 -12.89
CA ARG A 169 -7.99 9.28 -13.55
C ARG A 169 -7.21 8.05 -13.99
N LEU A 170 -7.22 6.97 -13.22
CA LEU A 170 -6.55 5.71 -13.60
C LEU A 170 -7.20 5.10 -14.85
N ALA A 171 -8.53 5.09 -14.95
CA ALA A 171 -9.27 4.55 -16.10
C ALA A 171 -9.01 5.32 -17.41
N GLN A 172 -8.74 6.63 -17.31
CA GLN A 172 -8.37 7.49 -18.43
C GLN A 172 -6.93 7.28 -18.91
N GLN A 173 -6.05 6.66 -18.10
CA GLN A 173 -4.67 6.47 -18.50
C GLN A 173 -4.54 5.38 -19.59
N PRO A 174 -3.66 5.59 -20.59
CA PRO A 174 -3.30 4.52 -21.51
C PRO A 174 -2.45 3.46 -20.81
N ALA A 175 -2.51 2.22 -21.31
CA ALA A 175 -1.75 1.10 -20.77
C ALA A 175 -0.24 1.38 -20.70
N SER A 176 0.32 2.12 -21.66
CA SER A 176 1.73 2.52 -21.67
C SER A 176 2.11 3.40 -20.47
N ARG A 177 1.21 4.29 -20.03
CA ARG A 177 1.42 5.12 -18.84
C ARG A 177 1.29 4.29 -17.56
N ILE A 178 0.26 3.44 -17.47
CA ILE A 178 0.05 2.52 -16.34
C ILE A 178 1.27 1.60 -16.18
N GLN A 179 1.86 1.13 -17.29
CA GLN A 179 3.04 0.27 -17.27
C GLN A 179 4.20 0.88 -16.49
N VAL A 180 4.42 2.18 -16.59
CA VAL A 180 5.56 2.91 -16.01
C VAL A 180 5.16 3.82 -14.85
N ILE A 181 3.91 3.74 -14.37
CA ILE A 181 3.44 4.58 -13.25
C ILE A 181 4.27 4.31 -11.99
N GLY A 182 4.70 5.37 -11.30
CA GLY A 182 5.63 5.26 -10.17
C GLY A 182 7.13 5.20 -10.56
N ALA A 183 7.48 5.05 -11.84
CA ALA A 183 8.87 5.12 -12.32
C ALA A 183 9.26 6.49 -12.89
N LYS A 184 8.68 7.59 -12.38
CA LYS A 184 8.86 8.95 -12.90
C LYS A 184 10.34 9.31 -13.10
N LYS A 185 11.19 9.10 -12.08
CA LYS A 185 12.63 9.43 -12.14
C LYS A 185 13.36 8.68 -13.26
N ALA A 186 13.09 7.38 -13.42
CA ALA A 186 13.70 6.58 -14.48
C ALA A 186 13.20 6.97 -15.87
N LEU A 187 11.90 7.26 -15.98
CA LEU A 187 11.28 7.74 -17.22
C LEU A 187 11.86 9.09 -17.65
N PHE A 188 12.00 10.05 -16.73
CA PHE A 188 12.58 11.36 -17.04
C PHE A 188 14.03 11.26 -17.53
N ARG A 189 14.88 10.46 -16.88
CA ARG A 189 16.24 10.22 -17.37
C ARG A 189 16.27 9.63 -18.79
N HIS A 190 15.29 8.77 -19.12
CA HIS A 190 15.18 8.24 -20.47
C HIS A 190 14.77 9.31 -21.48
N LEU A 191 13.78 10.15 -21.14
CA LEU A 191 13.36 11.27 -21.99
C LEU A 191 14.49 12.28 -22.22
N GLU A 192 15.40 12.45 -21.25
CA GLU A 192 16.63 13.24 -21.37
C GLU A 192 17.75 12.53 -22.16
N GLY A 193 17.52 11.31 -22.68
CA GLY A 193 18.52 10.53 -23.43
C GLY A 193 19.63 9.91 -22.57
N ARG A 194 19.51 9.95 -21.24
CA ARG A 194 20.55 9.52 -20.28
C ARG A 194 20.43 8.07 -19.84
N ALA A 195 19.35 7.38 -20.20
CA ALA A 195 19.09 6.00 -19.80
C ALA A 195 18.11 5.29 -20.77
N PRO A 196 18.08 3.95 -20.81
CA PRO A 196 17.00 3.21 -21.48
C PRO A 196 15.65 3.38 -20.75
N PRO A 197 14.51 3.16 -21.44
CA PRO A 197 13.18 3.34 -20.84
C PRO A 197 12.93 2.32 -19.73
N PRO A 198 12.23 2.70 -18.65
CA PRO A 198 11.84 1.75 -17.61
C PRO A 198 10.86 0.71 -18.17
N LYS A 199 11.14 -0.57 -17.91
CA LYS A 199 10.27 -1.68 -18.37
C LYS A 199 8.95 -1.76 -17.61
N HIS A 200 8.94 -1.28 -16.38
CA HIS A 200 7.79 -1.31 -15.47
C HIS A 200 7.99 -0.29 -14.34
N GLY A 201 6.88 0.22 -13.80
CA GLY A 201 6.85 1.01 -12.58
C GLY A 201 6.38 0.19 -11.39
N ILE A 202 5.40 0.70 -10.63
CA ILE A 202 4.89 0.07 -9.41
C ILE A 202 4.31 -1.33 -9.66
N ILE A 203 3.82 -1.59 -10.88
CA ILE A 203 3.30 -2.91 -11.28
C ILE A 203 4.35 -4.02 -11.16
N TYR A 204 5.64 -3.70 -11.04
CA TYR A 204 6.69 -4.67 -10.72
C TYR A 204 6.40 -5.47 -9.44
N GLN A 205 5.68 -4.88 -8.49
CA GLN A 205 5.29 -5.54 -7.24
C GLN A 205 4.36 -6.74 -7.48
N HIS A 206 3.69 -6.81 -8.63
CA HIS A 206 2.82 -7.92 -8.97
C HIS A 206 3.61 -9.24 -9.02
N PRO A 207 3.15 -10.33 -8.35
CA PRO A 207 3.87 -11.61 -8.29
C PRO A 207 4.26 -12.16 -9.66
N ALA A 208 3.37 -12.02 -10.65
CA ALA A 208 3.62 -12.49 -12.02
C ALA A 208 4.84 -11.82 -12.70
N ILE A 209 5.19 -10.59 -12.32
CA ILE A 209 6.37 -9.89 -12.84
C ILE A 209 7.59 -10.19 -11.96
N LYS A 210 7.45 -10.07 -10.64
CA LYS A 210 8.56 -10.25 -9.68
C LYS A 210 9.19 -11.64 -9.79
N LYS A 211 8.36 -12.68 -9.96
CA LYS A 211 8.80 -14.09 -10.08
C LYS A 211 9.29 -14.47 -11.48
N THR A 212 9.23 -13.57 -12.47
CA THR A 212 9.64 -13.88 -13.85
C THR A 212 11.10 -13.47 -14.13
N PRO A 213 11.86 -14.24 -14.94
CA PRO A 213 13.17 -13.85 -15.45
C PRO A 213 13.20 -12.44 -16.10
N PRO A 214 14.28 -11.64 -15.90
CA PRO A 214 14.38 -10.26 -16.39
C PRO A 214 14.09 -10.05 -17.88
N ARG A 215 14.39 -11.04 -18.72
CA ARG A 215 14.16 -10.99 -20.18
C ARG A 215 12.68 -10.90 -20.53
N LEU A 216 11.81 -11.54 -19.75
CA LEU A 216 10.37 -11.64 -20.03
C LEU A 216 9.53 -10.60 -19.28
N ARG A 217 10.07 -9.98 -18.22
CA ARG A 217 9.36 -8.98 -17.39
C ARG A 217 8.71 -7.87 -18.18
N GLY A 218 9.37 -7.33 -19.21
CA GLY A 218 8.82 -6.26 -20.03
C GLY A 218 7.59 -6.68 -20.85
N LYS A 219 7.57 -7.92 -21.37
CA LYS A 219 6.41 -8.45 -22.11
C LYS A 219 5.21 -8.61 -21.17
N ILE A 220 5.45 -9.18 -20.00
CA ILE A 220 4.43 -9.40 -18.97
C ILE A 220 3.88 -8.08 -18.43
N ALA A 221 4.77 -7.13 -18.11
CA ALA A 221 4.38 -5.81 -17.62
C ALA A 221 3.44 -5.09 -18.58
N ARG A 222 3.72 -5.20 -19.89
CA ARG A 222 2.84 -4.64 -20.92
C ARG A 222 1.46 -5.30 -20.94
N ARG A 223 1.38 -6.63 -20.84
CA ARG A 223 0.11 -7.36 -20.78
C ARG A 223 -0.69 -7.02 -19.52
N LEU A 224 -0.02 -7.03 -18.36
CA LEU A 224 -0.64 -6.66 -17.10
C LEU A 224 -1.17 -5.23 -17.14
N ALA A 225 -0.40 -4.26 -17.64
CA ALA A 225 -0.83 -2.87 -17.75
C ALA A 225 -2.05 -2.70 -18.68
N ALA A 226 -2.12 -3.47 -19.77
CA ALA A 226 -3.29 -3.48 -20.64
C ALA A 226 -4.54 -4.02 -19.93
N LYS A 227 -4.40 -5.12 -19.18
CA LYS A 227 -5.49 -5.69 -18.39
C LYS A 227 -5.92 -4.79 -17.24
N ILE A 228 -4.98 -4.12 -16.57
CA ILE A 228 -5.27 -3.08 -15.56
C ILE A 228 -6.03 -1.92 -16.18
N ALA A 229 -5.65 -1.45 -17.38
CA ALA A 229 -6.36 -0.37 -18.06
C ALA A 229 -7.81 -0.75 -18.43
N MET A 230 -8.04 -2.02 -18.79
CA MET A 230 -9.39 -2.53 -19.02
C MET A 230 -10.17 -2.65 -17.71
N ALA A 231 -9.57 -3.30 -16.70
CA ALA A 231 -10.15 -3.48 -15.37
C ALA A 231 -10.59 -2.16 -14.74
N SER A 232 -9.73 -1.14 -14.77
CA SER A 232 -10.04 0.18 -14.19
C SER A 232 -11.23 0.86 -14.87
N ARG A 233 -11.43 0.66 -16.17
CA ARG A 233 -12.59 1.18 -16.90
C ARG A 233 -13.85 0.40 -16.55
N ILE A 234 -13.78 -0.93 -16.48
CA ILE A 234 -14.93 -1.76 -16.11
C ILE A 234 -15.35 -1.44 -14.67
N ASP A 235 -14.40 -1.35 -13.74
CA ASP A 235 -14.66 -0.97 -12.35
C ASP A 235 -15.32 0.42 -12.25
N LEU A 236 -14.86 1.41 -13.04
CA LEU A 236 -15.43 2.76 -13.01
C LEU A 236 -16.85 2.82 -13.59
N TYR A 237 -17.11 2.14 -14.71
CA TYR A 237 -18.35 2.32 -15.49
C TYR A 237 -19.42 1.25 -15.19
N SER A 238 -19.03 0.04 -14.83
CA SER A 238 -19.93 -1.08 -14.57
C SER A 238 -19.90 -1.56 -13.12
N GLY A 239 -18.72 -1.57 -12.49
CA GLY A 239 -18.54 -2.09 -11.14
C GLY A 239 -18.78 -3.60 -10.99
N THR A 240 -19.05 -4.32 -12.09
CA THR A 240 -19.26 -5.78 -12.08
C THR A 240 -17.93 -6.51 -12.31
N LEU A 241 -17.73 -7.59 -11.57
CA LEU A 241 -16.56 -8.46 -11.75
C LEU A 241 -16.64 -9.17 -13.10
N ASN A 242 -15.57 -9.08 -13.88
CA ASN A 242 -15.35 -9.82 -15.10
C ASN A 242 -14.18 -10.81 -14.92
N PRO A 243 -14.46 -12.10 -14.65
CA PRO A 243 -13.43 -13.12 -14.44
C PRO A 243 -12.51 -13.31 -15.65
N ASP A 244 -12.98 -13.05 -16.88
CA ASP A 244 -12.20 -13.25 -18.10
C ASP A 244 -10.95 -12.37 -18.17
N LEU A 245 -10.90 -11.27 -17.42
CA LEU A 245 -9.73 -10.42 -17.36
C LEU A 245 -8.52 -11.14 -16.77
N LYS A 246 -8.70 -11.79 -15.62
CA LYS A 246 -7.66 -12.54 -14.94
C LYS A 246 -7.31 -13.81 -15.69
N ASP A 247 -8.31 -14.60 -16.09
CA ASP A 247 -8.10 -15.83 -16.86
C ASP A 247 -7.43 -15.53 -18.21
N GLY A 248 -7.83 -14.45 -18.85
CA GLY A 248 -7.18 -13.94 -20.07
C GLY A 248 -5.72 -13.56 -19.83
N PHE A 249 -5.43 -12.86 -18.73
CA PHE A 249 -4.06 -12.52 -18.35
C PHE A 249 -3.21 -13.78 -18.10
N GLU A 250 -3.71 -14.74 -17.32
CA GLU A 250 -3.01 -15.98 -17.00
C GLU A 250 -2.72 -16.84 -18.24
N ARG A 251 -3.68 -16.91 -19.19
CA ARG A 251 -3.47 -17.57 -20.49
C ARG A 251 -2.37 -16.89 -21.32
N GLU A 252 -2.37 -15.56 -21.40
CA GLU A 252 -1.30 -14.83 -22.10
C GLU A 252 0.07 -15.03 -21.44
N MET A 253 0.08 -15.09 -20.10
CA MET A 253 1.28 -15.33 -19.31
C MET A 253 1.89 -16.70 -19.57
N ALA A 254 1.07 -17.75 -19.62
CA ALA A 254 1.50 -19.10 -19.93
C ALA A 254 2.18 -19.15 -21.31
N LYS A 255 1.58 -18.53 -22.32
CA LYS A 255 2.15 -18.44 -23.70
C LYS A 255 3.50 -17.73 -23.74
N ILE A 256 3.72 -16.71 -22.91
CA ILE A 256 4.99 -15.96 -22.86
C ILE A 256 6.09 -16.79 -22.18
N LYS A 257 5.74 -17.58 -21.16
CA LYS A 257 6.70 -18.41 -20.41
C LYS A 257 7.07 -19.68 -21.18
N ASN A 258 6.09 -20.29 -21.85
CA ASN A 258 6.25 -21.49 -22.66
C ASN A 258 5.90 -21.14 -24.12
N PRO A 259 6.85 -20.54 -24.87
CA PRO A 259 6.63 -20.33 -26.29
C PRO A 259 6.46 -21.70 -26.96
N ILE A 260 5.38 -21.86 -27.72
CA ILE A 260 5.20 -23.03 -28.58
C ILE A 260 6.41 -23.05 -29.54
N PRO A 261 7.13 -24.19 -29.69
CA PRO A 261 8.19 -24.30 -30.68
C PRO A 261 7.59 -23.94 -32.04
N ILE A 262 8.20 -22.99 -32.73
CA ILE A 262 7.87 -22.77 -34.14
C ILE A 262 8.61 -23.90 -34.86
N ASP A 263 7.89 -24.94 -35.27
CA ASP A 263 8.41 -25.90 -36.23
C ASP A 263 8.71 -25.11 -37.52
N LEU A 264 10.00 -24.95 -37.81
CA LEU A 264 10.54 -24.32 -39.02
C LEU A 264 10.80 -25.40 -40.08
#